data_AF-A8LJX0-F1
#
_entry.id   AF-A8LJX0-F1
#
_cell.length_a   1.000
_cell.length_b   1.000
_cell.length_c   1.000
_cell.angle_alpha   90.00
_cell.angle_beta   90.00
_cell.angle_gamma   90.00
#
_symmetry.space_group_name_H-M   'P 1'
#
loop_
_entity.id
_entity.type
_entity.pdbx_description
1 polymer ?
#
loop_
_entity_poly.entity_id
_entity_poly.type
_entity_poly.pdbx_seq_one_letter_code
_entity_poly.pdbx_strand_id
1 'polypeptide(L)'
;MKAQTIIEVYDEDLVELFASRRPELEVGTLPFEVRKYLGCSRDTIFLSDQSARHIIQAHGDHITNTQLKLLPKILCEGLWLSDNRATHAVVSCNVYEVDYKTVIKVTEDRTRTYVKTLHRTSDRQKRALLRKTNVLRNRW
;
A
#
# COMPACT_ATOMS: atom_id res chain seq x y z
N MET A 1 -4.64 -5.17 22.13
CA MET A 1 -4.09 -4.97 20.77
C MET A 1 -3.97 -6.33 20.10
N LYS A 2 -4.67 -6.59 18.98
CA LYS A 2 -4.39 -7.79 18.19
C LYS A 2 -3.02 -7.60 17.51
N ALA A 3 -2.17 -8.61 17.57
CA ALA A 3 -0.94 -8.63 16.77
C ALA A 3 -1.31 -8.50 15.29
N GLN A 4 -0.59 -7.67 14.53
CA GLN A 4 -0.74 -7.65 13.08
C GLN A 4 -0.22 -8.96 12.52
N THR A 5 -1.06 -9.71 11.81
CA THR A 5 -0.64 -10.89 11.05
C THR A 5 0.34 -10.43 9.98
N ILE A 6 1.54 -11.00 9.97
CA ILE A 6 2.49 -10.79 8.89
C ILE A 6 1.99 -11.62 7.71
N ILE A 7 1.58 -10.94 6.66
CA ILE A 7 1.19 -11.56 5.39
C ILE A 7 2.47 -11.72 4.58
N GLU A 8 2.77 -12.94 4.15
CA GLU A 8 3.87 -13.21 3.22
C GLU A 8 3.33 -13.26 1.80
N VAL A 9 4.09 -12.72 0.85
CA VAL A 9 3.77 -12.76 -0.58
C VAL A 9 4.92 -13.49 -1.29
N TYR A 10 4.60 -14.59 -1.94
CA TYR A 10 5.56 -15.43 -2.65
C TYR A 10 5.58 -15.11 -4.16
N ASP A 11 6.57 -15.63 -4.88
CA ASP A 11 6.66 -15.46 -6.33
C ASP A 11 5.47 -16.08 -7.06
N GLU A 12 5.03 -17.26 -6.61
CA GLU A 12 3.88 -17.96 -7.19
C GLU A 12 2.60 -17.13 -7.11
N ASP A 13 2.38 -16.44 -5.98
CA ASP A 13 1.23 -15.54 -5.80
C ASP A 13 1.21 -14.43 -6.86
N LEU A 14 2.38 -13.83 -7.13
CA LEU A 14 2.50 -12.77 -8.13
C LEU A 14 2.36 -13.32 -9.55
N VAL A 15 2.89 -14.51 -9.83
CA VAL A 15 2.71 -15.19 -11.13
C VAL A 15 1.23 -15.45 -11.39
N GLU A 16 0.50 -15.97 -10.41
CA GLU A 16 -0.95 -16.19 -10.53
C GLU A 16 -1.74 -14.90 -10.68
N LEU A 17 -1.33 -13.85 -9.95
CA LEU A 17 -1.92 -12.52 -10.03
C LEU A 17 -1.74 -11.92 -11.44
N PHE A 18 -0.52 -11.94 -11.98
CA PHE A 18 -0.25 -11.43 -13.32
C PHE A 18 -0.89 -12.26 -14.43
N ALA A 19 -1.09 -13.57 -14.20
CA ALA A 19 -1.84 -14.45 -15.10
C ALA A 19 -3.37 -14.30 -14.96
N SER A 20 -3.85 -13.41 -14.08
CA SER A 20 -5.28 -13.23 -13.74
C SER A 20 -5.98 -14.52 -13.27
N ARG A 21 -5.21 -15.52 -12.78
CA ARG A 21 -5.75 -16.75 -12.17
C ARG A 21 -6.21 -16.52 -10.74
N ARG A 22 -5.55 -15.56 -10.07
CA ARG A 22 -5.91 -15.04 -8.76
C ARG A 22 -6.09 -13.52 -8.89
N PRO A 23 -7.32 -13.00 -9.08
CA PRO A 23 -7.53 -11.60 -9.47
C PRO A 23 -7.13 -10.59 -8.39
N GLU A 24 -7.05 -11.03 -7.13
CA GLU A 24 -6.60 -10.20 -6.02
C GLU A 24 -5.80 -11.00 -4.99
N LEU A 25 -4.76 -10.36 -4.47
CA LEU A 25 -3.85 -10.90 -3.47
C LEU A 25 -3.96 -10.08 -2.19
N GLU A 26 -4.14 -10.72 -1.04
CA GLU A 26 -4.06 -10.04 0.24
C GLU A 26 -2.60 -9.65 0.52
N VAL A 27 -2.36 -8.39 0.87
CA VAL A 27 -1.00 -7.84 1.05
C VAL A 27 -0.83 -7.04 2.33
N GLY A 28 -1.89 -6.84 3.11
CA GLY A 28 -1.78 -6.09 4.37
C GLY A 28 -3.09 -5.89 5.09
N THR A 29 -3.00 -5.24 6.25
CA THR A 29 -4.15 -4.83 7.06
C THR A 29 -4.11 -3.34 7.35
N LEU A 30 -5.25 -2.65 7.22
CA LEU A 30 -5.43 -1.27 7.60
C LEU A 30 -5.38 -1.12 9.12
N PRO A 31 -4.55 -0.20 9.65
CA PRO A 31 -4.65 0.23 11.03
C PRO A 31 -6.03 0.75 11.40
N PHE A 32 -6.41 0.67 12.68
CA PHE A 32 -7.71 1.13 13.16
C PHE A 32 -7.96 2.62 12.86
N GLU A 33 -6.95 3.46 13.08
CA GLU A 33 -7.00 4.91 12.85
C GLU A 33 -7.24 5.23 11.37
N VAL A 34 -6.59 4.47 10.49
CA VAL A 34 -6.72 4.61 9.03
C VAL A 34 -8.08 4.09 8.56
N ARG A 35 -8.57 2.97 9.11
CA ARG A 35 -9.94 2.49 8.84
C ARG A 35 -10.99 3.53 9.22
N LYS A 36 -10.84 4.14 10.40
CA LYS A 36 -11.74 5.20 10.87
C LYS A 36 -11.71 6.40 9.91
N TYR A 37 -10.51 6.81 9.46
CA TYR A 37 -10.35 7.88 8.48
C TYR A 37 -11.01 7.55 7.13
N LEU A 38 -10.81 6.34 6.60
CA LEU A 38 -11.40 5.90 5.33
C LEU A 38 -12.89 5.53 5.43
N GLY A 39 -13.43 5.38 6.64
CA GLY A 39 -14.79 4.92 6.88
C GLY A 39 -15.04 3.49 6.42
N CYS A 40 -14.02 2.64 6.50
CA CYS A 40 -14.03 1.25 6.04
C CYS A 40 -14.22 0.29 7.22
N SER A 41 -15.09 -0.72 7.08
CA SER A 41 -15.33 -1.72 8.12
C SER A 41 -14.30 -2.86 8.11
N ARG A 42 -13.81 -3.23 6.92
CA ARG A 42 -12.79 -4.28 6.74
C ARG A 42 -11.39 -3.72 6.94
N ASP A 43 -10.46 -4.54 7.42
CA ASP A 43 -9.03 -4.17 7.49
C ASP A 43 -8.21 -4.71 6.33
N THR A 44 -8.65 -5.73 5.62
CA THR A 44 -7.84 -6.33 4.55
C THR A 44 -7.54 -5.35 3.41
N ILE A 45 -6.27 -5.32 3.00
CA ILE A 45 -5.76 -4.57 1.85
C ILE A 45 -5.36 -5.58 0.77
N PHE A 46 -5.84 -5.36 -0.45
CA PHE A 46 -5.56 -6.22 -1.59
C PHE A 46 -4.67 -5.54 -2.63
N LEU A 47 -3.88 -6.32 -3.35
CA LEU A 47 -3.28 -5.95 -4.63
C LEU A 47 -4.07 -6.67 -5.73
N SER A 48 -4.74 -5.93 -6.60
CA SER A 48 -5.42 -6.52 -7.77
C SER A 48 -4.47 -6.70 -8.94
N ASP A 49 -4.81 -7.58 -9.87
CA ASP A 49 -4.06 -7.79 -11.11
C ASP A 49 -3.92 -6.50 -11.93
N GLN A 50 -5.00 -5.70 -12.01
CA GLN A 50 -5.02 -4.41 -12.67
C GLN A 50 -4.06 -3.42 -12.01
N SER A 51 -4.08 -3.32 -10.68
CA SER A 51 -3.16 -2.43 -9.95
C SER A 51 -1.72 -2.89 -10.10
N ALA A 52 -1.44 -4.20 -10.01
CA ALA A 52 -0.11 -4.74 -10.19
C ALA A 52 0.46 -4.42 -11.58
N ARG A 53 -0.32 -4.66 -12.64
CA ARG A 53 0.06 -4.30 -14.02
C ARG A 53 0.28 -2.80 -14.18
N HIS A 54 -0.60 -1.98 -13.60
CA HIS A 54 -0.46 -0.52 -13.65
C HIS A 54 0.84 -0.04 -12.96
N ILE A 55 1.17 -0.60 -11.80
CA ILE A 55 2.40 -0.29 -11.07
C ILE A 55 3.64 -0.62 -11.90
N ILE A 56 3.70 -1.83 -12.46
CA ILE A 56 4.82 -2.24 -13.31
C ILE A 56 4.90 -1.39 -14.58
N GLN A 57 3.78 -1.05 -15.20
CA GLN A 57 3.77 -0.19 -16.38
C GLN A 57 4.26 1.23 -16.08
N ALA A 58 3.85 1.80 -14.93
CA ALA A 58 4.17 3.18 -14.57
C ALA A 58 5.56 3.36 -13.93
N HIS A 59 6.06 2.32 -13.24
CA HIS A 59 7.24 2.40 -12.37
C HIS A 59 8.19 1.20 -12.53
N GLY A 60 8.07 0.44 -13.63
CA GLY A 60 8.83 -0.79 -13.89
C GLY A 60 10.34 -0.60 -14.04
N ASP A 61 10.81 0.64 -14.21
CA ASP A 61 12.21 1.01 -14.16
C ASP A 61 12.85 0.76 -12.78
N HIS A 62 12.04 0.79 -11.71
CA HIS A 62 12.53 0.62 -10.34
C HIS A 62 11.64 -0.23 -9.41
N ILE A 63 10.48 -0.67 -9.89
CA ILE A 63 9.56 -1.58 -9.22
C ILE A 63 9.45 -2.88 -10.01
N THR A 64 9.94 -3.96 -9.41
CA THR A 64 9.82 -5.33 -9.93
C THR A 64 8.97 -6.19 -8.99
N ASN A 65 8.80 -7.48 -9.30
CA ASN A 65 8.16 -8.45 -8.40
C ASN A 65 8.80 -8.43 -7.00
N THR A 66 10.12 -8.26 -6.91
CA THR A 66 10.83 -8.15 -5.63
C THR A 66 10.33 -6.97 -4.80
N GLN A 67 10.07 -5.81 -5.42
CA GLN A 67 9.54 -4.65 -4.70
C GLN A 67 8.05 -4.80 -4.37
N LEU A 68 7.27 -5.47 -5.22
CA LEU A 68 5.88 -5.79 -4.90
C LEU A 68 5.75 -6.68 -3.66
N LYS A 69 6.66 -7.63 -3.47
CA LYS A 69 6.74 -8.46 -2.25
C LYS A 69 7.03 -7.66 -0.98
N LEU A 70 7.51 -6.42 -1.08
CA LEU A 70 7.73 -5.55 0.08
C LEU A 70 6.43 -4.90 0.59
N LEU A 71 5.31 -5.00 -0.13
CA LEU A 71 4.03 -4.38 0.26
C LEU A 71 3.61 -4.74 1.69
N PRO A 72 3.62 -6.01 2.14
CA PRO A 72 3.28 -6.33 3.52
C PRO A 72 4.15 -5.59 4.54
N LYS A 73 5.47 -5.53 4.32
CA LYS A 73 6.38 -4.80 5.19
C LYS A 73 6.10 -3.29 5.17
N ILE A 74 5.93 -2.69 4.00
CA ILE A 74 5.62 -1.26 3.83
C ILE A 74 4.31 -0.89 4.54
N LEU A 75 3.27 -1.71 4.41
CA LEU A 75 1.96 -1.45 5.02
C LEU A 75 1.97 -1.67 6.53
N CYS A 76 2.78 -2.61 6.99
CA CYS A 76 2.97 -2.88 8.41
C CYS A 76 3.77 -1.74 9.06
N GLU A 77 4.97 -1.44 8.57
CA GLU A 77 5.95 -0.56 9.22
C GLU A 77 5.84 0.91 8.80
N GLY A 78 5.09 1.21 7.74
CA GLY A 78 5.05 2.55 7.17
C GLY A 78 4.30 3.59 8.01
N LEU A 79 4.69 4.85 7.78
CA LEU A 79 3.99 6.04 8.23
C LEU A 79 2.73 6.24 7.39
N TRP A 80 1.56 6.22 8.05
CA TRP A 80 0.27 6.41 7.39
C TRP A 80 -0.14 7.88 7.42
N LEU A 81 -0.49 8.41 6.24
CA LEU A 81 -0.79 9.81 6.00
C LEU A 81 -2.14 9.94 5.29
N SER A 82 -2.84 11.04 5.54
CA SER A 82 -4.06 11.39 4.81
C SER A 82 -3.73 11.73 3.35
N ASP A 83 -4.65 11.47 2.43
CA ASP A 83 -4.60 12.03 1.08
C ASP A 83 -5.61 13.20 0.95
N ASN A 84 -5.48 14.02 -0.09
CA ASN A 84 -6.48 15.04 -0.39
C ASN A 84 -7.83 14.42 -0.78
N ARG A 85 -7.82 13.18 -1.27
CA ARG A 85 -9.04 12.42 -1.56
C ARG A 85 -9.47 11.64 -0.33
N ALA A 86 -10.70 11.84 0.12
CA ALA A 86 -11.26 11.16 1.30
C ALA A 86 -11.27 9.61 1.20
N THR A 87 -11.17 9.06 -0.02
CA THR A 87 -11.12 7.61 -0.25
C THR A 87 -9.70 7.05 -0.33
N HIS A 88 -8.68 7.86 -0.06
CA HIS A 88 -7.29 7.46 -0.21
C HIS A 88 -6.48 7.71 1.07
N ALA A 89 -5.56 6.81 1.37
CA ALA A 89 -4.53 7.00 2.36
C ALA A 89 -3.16 6.75 1.72
N VAL A 90 -2.12 7.41 2.22
CA VAL A 90 -0.76 7.27 1.72
C VAL A 90 0.08 6.57 2.78
N VAL A 91 0.96 5.67 2.35
CA VAL A 91 1.95 5.05 3.24
C VAL A 91 3.33 5.37 2.71
N SER A 92 4.20 5.85 3.59
CA SER A 92 5.62 6.08 3.31
C SER A 92 6.46 5.23 4.25
N CYS A 93 7.43 4.49 3.71
CA CYS A 93 8.26 3.59 4.49
C CYS A 93 9.68 3.54 3.91
N ASN A 94 10.69 3.50 4.77
CA ASN A 94 12.07 3.22 4.36
C ASN A 94 12.32 1.73 4.51
N VAL A 95 12.71 1.06 3.42
CA VAL A 95 13.02 -0.37 3.44
C VAL A 95 14.35 -0.58 2.74
N TYR A 96 15.34 -1.10 3.48
CA TYR A 96 16.71 -1.30 3.00
C TYR A 96 17.31 -0.02 2.39
N GLU A 97 17.23 1.09 3.12
CA GLU A 97 17.74 2.41 2.73
C GLU A 97 17.02 3.05 1.52
N VAL A 98 15.97 2.42 1.00
CA VAL A 98 15.15 2.95 -0.08
C VAL A 98 13.80 3.41 0.47
N ASP A 99 13.48 4.68 0.25
CA ASP A 99 12.16 5.22 0.57
C ASP A 99 11.13 4.80 -0.48
N TYR A 100 10.07 4.14 -0.03
CA TYR A 100 8.91 3.79 -0.84
C TYR A 100 7.69 4.61 -0.43
N LYS A 101 6.82 4.82 -1.41
CA LYS A 101 5.48 5.35 -1.21
C LYS A 101 4.47 4.46 -1.90
N THR A 102 3.41 4.13 -1.18
CA THR A 102 2.23 3.48 -1.73
C THR A 102 0.98 4.29 -1.41
N VAL A 103 -0.03 4.18 -2.27
CA VAL A 103 -1.34 4.79 -2.05
C VAL A 103 -2.36 3.67 -1.94
N ILE A 104 -3.14 3.73 -0.89
CA ILE A 104 -4.24 2.83 -0.60
C ILE A 104 -5.54 3.54 -0.95
N LYS A 105 -6.38 2.90 -1.76
CA LYS A 105 -7.69 3.40 -2.16
C LYS A 105 -8.76 2.48 -1.57
N VAL A 106 -9.81 3.07 -1.02
CA VAL A 106 -11.05 2.35 -0.72
C VAL A 106 -12.02 2.48 -1.91
N THR A 107 -12.83 1.44 -2.16
CA THR A 107 -13.94 1.49 -3.11
C THR A 107 -14.98 2.54 -2.70
N GLU A 108 -15.81 3.00 -3.64
CA GLU A 108 -16.79 4.06 -3.37
C GLU A 108 -17.82 3.66 -2.31
N ASP A 109 -18.22 2.39 -2.30
CA ASP A 109 -19.07 1.77 -1.28
C ASP A 109 -18.35 1.47 0.05
N ARG A 110 -17.05 1.75 0.12
CA ARG A 110 -16.17 1.55 1.29
C ARG A 110 -16.04 0.11 1.78
N THR A 111 -16.33 -0.87 0.91
CA THR A 111 -16.31 -2.30 1.29
C THR A 111 -14.97 -2.96 1.07
N ARG A 112 -14.14 -2.46 0.16
CA ARG A 112 -12.84 -3.04 -0.19
C ARG A 112 -11.74 -2.01 -0.28
N THR A 113 -10.52 -2.44 0.03
CA THR A 113 -9.33 -1.60 0.06
C THR A 113 -8.25 -2.18 -0.84
N TYR A 114 -7.68 -1.35 -1.70
CA TYR A 114 -6.70 -1.76 -2.71
C TYR A 114 -5.45 -0.91 -2.69
N VAL A 115 -4.31 -1.53 -2.96
CA VAL A 115 -3.09 -0.84 -3.38
C VAL A 115 -3.35 -0.24 -4.76
N LYS A 116 -3.10 1.06 -4.91
CA LYS A 116 -3.28 1.81 -6.17
C LYS A 116 -1.97 2.04 -6.92
N THR A 117 -0.90 2.34 -6.19
CA THR A 117 0.43 2.57 -6.77
C THR A 117 1.50 2.21 -5.74
N LEU A 118 2.69 1.86 -6.20
CA LEU A 118 3.92 1.74 -5.42
C LEU A 118 5.05 2.32 -6.26
N HIS A 119 5.89 3.18 -5.67
CA HIS A 119 7.08 3.71 -6.33
C HIS A 119 8.13 4.09 -5.29
N ARG A 120 9.38 4.24 -5.74
CA ARG A 120 10.44 4.84 -4.92
C ARG A 120 10.23 6.34 -4.83
N THR A 121 10.57 6.92 -3.69
CA THR A 121 10.49 8.37 -3.48
C THR A 121 11.80 8.97 -3.04
N SER A 122 12.08 10.18 -3.50
CA SER A 122 13.18 10.99 -3.01
C SER A 122 12.82 11.72 -1.71
N ASP A 123 13.85 12.10 -0.93
CA ASP A 123 13.70 12.95 0.26
C ASP A 123 12.93 14.24 0.00
N ARG A 124 13.10 14.83 -1.19
CA ARG A 124 12.38 16.03 -1.59
C ARG A 124 10.89 15.76 -1.70
N GLN A 125 10.50 14.66 -2.35
CA GLN A 125 9.09 14.27 -2.49
C GLN A 125 8.48 13.89 -1.13
N LYS A 126 9.24 13.19 -0.27
CA LYS A 126 8.83 12.82 1.09
C LYS A 126 8.56 14.05 1.94
N ARG A 127 9.48 15.03 1.96
CA ARG A 127 9.27 16.30 2.68
C ARG A 127 8.08 17.09 2.13
N ALA A 128 7.89 17.12 0.82
CA ALA A 128 6.75 17.79 0.20
C ALA A 128 5.41 17.12 0.57
N LEU A 129 5.39 15.79 0.67
CA LEU A 129 4.23 15.01 1.11
C LEU A 129 3.87 15.36 2.56
N LEU A 130 4.84 15.27 3.48
CA LEU A 130 4.62 15.52 4.91
C LEU A 130 4.08 16.94 5.21
N ARG A 131 4.41 17.93 4.39
CA ARG A 131 3.88 19.31 4.53
C ARG A 131 2.41 19.45 4.17
N LYS A 132 1.85 18.52 3.38
CA LYS A 132 0.49 18.63 2.81
C LYS A 132 -0.49 17.63 3.41
N THR A 133 -0.02 16.72 4.26
CA THR A 133 -0.81 15.59 4.76
C THR A 133 -0.80 15.53 6.27
N ASN A 134 -1.91 15.09 6.85
CA ASN A 134 -1.98 14.78 8.28
C ASN A 134 -1.47 13.37 8.54
N VAL A 135 -0.78 13.18 9.67
CA VAL A 135 -0.39 11.85 10.13
C VAL A 135 -1.62 11.13 10.68
N LEU A 136 -1.95 9.97 10.11
CA LEU A 136 -3.05 9.13 10.56
C LEU A 136 -2.59 8.10 11.60
N ARG A 137 -1.42 7.50 11.37
CA ARG A 137 -0.77 6.60 12.32
C ARG A 137 0.73 6.74 12.19
N ASN A 138 1.35 6.95 13.34
CA ASN A 138 2.79 6.95 13.45
C ASN A 138 3.25 5.52 13.79
N ARG A 139 4.14 4.96 12.99
CA ARG A 139 4.94 3.81 13.37
C ARG A 139 6.38 4.23 13.17
N TRP A 140 7.07 4.45 14.28
CA TRP A 140 8.52 4.62 14.36
C TRP A 140 9.03 3.39 15.08
#